data_AF-A0A432ZR75-F1
#
_entry.id   AF-A0A432ZR75-F1
#
_cell.length_a   1.000
_cell.length_b   1.000
_cell.length_c   1.000
_cell.angle_alpha   90.00
_cell.angle_beta   90.00
_cell.angle_gamma   90.00
#
_symmetry.space_group_name_H-M   'P 1'
#
loop_
_entity.id
_entity.type
_entity.pdbx_description
1 polymer ?
#
loop_
_entity_poly.entity_id
_entity_poly.type
_entity_poly.pdbx_seq_one_letter_code
_entity_poly.pdbx_strand_id
1 'polypeptide(L)'
;MAAKQFRALQDYLNHQVLGQKTFTKNLLIAVLADGHLLVEGPPGLAKTRAVNALAQGIEGNFHRVQFTPDLLPADLTGTDIYRPETGTFEFQQGPLFHNLILADEINRAPAKVQSALLEAMAERQITVGQKTYPLPELFMVLATQNPLEQEGTYPLPEAQLDRFLMHLSLGYPEAATEREILRLTRGESLSGSAKMPEPLTQQQLFQARRDVLEMYLDEAVEDYIVQLIIATREPSRYNQALASWIGYGASPRATIALERCARANAWLHERDYVTPDDVTAVFHNVLRHRIILSYQAEADGINIDHVLDTIVEHVPAP
;
A
#
# COMPACT_ATOMS: atom_id res chain seq x y z
N MET A 1 -9.16 19.95 -12.65
CA MET A 1 -8.59 19.31 -13.86
C MET A 1 -7.91 17.99 -13.56
N ALA A 2 -7.13 17.89 -12.47
CA ALA A 2 -6.50 16.62 -12.04
C ALA A 2 -7.51 15.53 -11.62
N ALA A 3 -8.55 15.86 -10.84
CA ALA A 3 -9.56 14.87 -10.39
C ALA A 3 -10.24 14.10 -11.54
N LYS A 4 -10.49 14.76 -12.68
CA LYS A 4 -11.05 14.12 -13.87
C LYS A 4 -10.11 13.07 -14.49
N GLN A 5 -8.80 13.33 -14.47
CA GLN A 5 -7.78 12.40 -14.97
C GLN A 5 -7.64 11.20 -14.03
N PHE A 6 -7.70 11.42 -12.72
CA PHE A 6 -7.73 10.33 -11.73
C PHE A 6 -8.99 9.48 -11.85
N ARG A 7 -10.15 10.07 -12.13
CA ARG A 7 -11.38 9.31 -12.41
C ARG A 7 -11.22 8.45 -13.67
N ALA A 8 -10.66 9.00 -14.75
CA ALA A 8 -10.39 8.23 -15.96
C ALA A 8 -9.40 7.07 -15.70
N LEU A 9 -8.37 7.31 -14.88
CA LEU A 9 -7.45 6.27 -14.44
C LEU A 9 -8.16 5.22 -13.57
N GLN A 10 -9.02 5.63 -12.64
CA GLN A 10 -9.81 4.73 -11.81
C GLN A 10 -10.73 3.84 -12.64
N ASP A 11 -11.41 4.42 -13.63
CA ASP A 11 -12.27 3.69 -14.55
C ASP A 11 -11.43 2.69 -15.36
N TYR A 12 -10.27 3.10 -15.88
CA TYR A 12 -9.35 2.19 -16.56
C TYR A 12 -8.92 1.02 -15.66
N LEU A 13 -8.52 1.29 -14.41
CA LEU A 13 -8.15 0.26 -13.45
C LEU A 13 -9.31 -0.70 -13.14
N ASN A 14 -10.53 -0.19 -12.96
CA ASN A 14 -11.72 -1.00 -12.71
C ASN A 14 -12.08 -1.90 -13.89
N HIS A 15 -11.81 -1.48 -15.13
CA HIS A 15 -11.97 -2.34 -16.31
C HIS A 15 -10.89 -3.43 -16.39
N GLN A 16 -9.66 -3.13 -15.96
CA GLN A 16 -8.55 -4.09 -15.96
C GLN A 16 -8.63 -5.09 -14.81
N VAL A 17 -9.17 -4.70 -13.65
CA VAL A 17 -9.20 -5.49 -12.42
C VAL A 17 -10.63 -5.65 -11.96
N LEU A 18 -11.25 -6.75 -12.36
CA LEU A 18 -12.66 -6.98 -12.08
C LEU A 18 -12.97 -7.33 -10.63
N GLY A 19 -14.10 -6.80 -10.17
CA GLY A 19 -14.66 -7.05 -8.84
C GLY A 19 -13.76 -6.66 -7.67
N GLN A 20 -12.71 -5.88 -7.91
CA GLN A 20 -11.83 -5.35 -6.87
C GLN A 20 -11.78 -3.82 -6.90
N LYS A 21 -12.95 -3.17 -6.99
CA LYS A 21 -13.07 -1.71 -6.98
C LYS A 21 -12.45 -1.07 -5.73
N THR A 22 -12.53 -1.75 -4.60
CA THR A 22 -11.91 -1.30 -3.35
C THR A 22 -10.39 -1.33 -3.45
N PHE A 23 -9.82 -2.37 -4.06
CA PHE A 23 -8.37 -2.48 -4.26
C PHE A 23 -7.85 -1.39 -5.22
N THR A 24 -8.49 -1.20 -6.36
CA THR A 24 -8.11 -0.16 -7.33
C THR A 24 -8.21 1.24 -6.73
N LYS A 25 -9.25 1.50 -5.92
CA LYS A 25 -9.39 2.75 -5.17
C LYS A 25 -8.25 2.94 -4.17
N ASN A 26 -7.91 1.91 -3.38
CA ASN A 26 -6.81 1.99 -2.41
C ASN A 26 -5.44 2.17 -3.09
N LEU A 27 -5.23 1.64 -4.30
CA LEU A 27 -4.04 1.93 -5.12
C LEU A 27 -3.92 3.43 -5.40
N LEU A 28 -5.01 4.06 -5.84
CA LEU A 28 -5.03 5.50 -6.10
C LEU A 28 -4.84 6.33 -4.83
N ILE A 29 -5.47 5.92 -3.72
CA ILE A 29 -5.28 6.58 -2.42
C ILE A 29 -3.80 6.54 -2.03
N ALA A 30 -3.13 5.40 -2.17
CA ALA A 30 -1.71 5.30 -1.82
C ALA A 30 -0.79 6.10 -2.75
N VAL A 31 -1.12 6.19 -4.04
CA VAL A 31 -0.42 7.08 -4.99
C VAL A 31 -0.56 8.55 -4.59
N LEU A 32 -1.76 8.98 -4.19
CA LEU A 32 -2.06 10.35 -3.75
C LEU A 32 -1.47 10.67 -2.36
N ALA A 33 -1.44 9.69 -1.46
CA ALA A 33 -0.91 9.84 -0.11
C ALA A 33 0.62 9.66 -0.02
N ASP A 34 1.28 9.40 -1.17
CA ASP A 34 2.71 9.10 -1.28
C ASP A 34 3.17 7.96 -0.36
N GLY A 35 2.42 6.86 -0.37
CA GLY A 35 2.67 5.73 0.52
C GLY A 35 2.81 4.39 -0.19
N HIS A 36 3.40 3.45 0.52
CA HIS A 36 3.62 2.08 0.06
C HIS A 36 2.50 1.15 0.53
N LEU A 37 2.22 0.12 -0.24
CA LEU A 37 1.13 -0.82 0.05
C LEU A 37 1.68 -2.21 0.35
N LEU A 38 1.12 -2.85 1.38
CA LEU A 38 1.25 -4.27 1.61
C LEU A 38 -0.06 -4.94 1.21
N VAL A 39 0.00 -6.00 0.41
CA VAL A 39 -1.18 -6.70 -0.12
C VAL A 39 -1.10 -8.18 0.20
N GLU A 40 -1.86 -8.60 1.20
CA GLU A 40 -2.05 -9.98 1.56
C GLU A 40 -3.23 -10.59 0.78
N GLY A 41 -3.10 -11.83 0.36
CA GLY A 41 -4.20 -12.57 -0.26
C GLY A 41 -3.71 -13.68 -1.18
N PRO A 42 -4.59 -14.61 -1.57
CA PRO A 42 -4.22 -15.78 -2.35
C PRO A 42 -3.65 -15.42 -3.74
N PRO A 43 -2.89 -16.34 -4.34
CA PRO A 43 -2.38 -16.16 -5.70
C PRO A 43 -3.54 -16.06 -6.72
N GLY A 44 -3.29 -15.37 -7.82
CA GLY A 44 -4.24 -15.30 -8.94
C GLY A 44 -5.30 -14.19 -8.86
N LEU A 45 -5.29 -13.35 -7.82
CA LEU A 45 -6.23 -12.22 -7.66
C LEU A 45 -5.91 -10.99 -8.52
N ALA A 46 -5.31 -11.16 -9.71
CA ALA A 46 -4.98 -10.06 -10.63
C ALA A 46 -4.17 -8.88 -10.01
N LYS A 47 -3.48 -9.09 -8.88
CA LYS A 47 -2.67 -8.05 -8.20
C LYS A 47 -1.60 -7.47 -9.12
N THR A 48 -0.84 -8.36 -9.78
CA THR A 48 0.17 -7.99 -10.78
C THR A 48 -0.44 -7.20 -11.94
N ARG A 49 -1.65 -7.57 -12.38
CA ARG A 49 -2.37 -6.88 -13.45
C ARG A 49 -2.78 -5.47 -13.03
N ALA A 50 -3.24 -5.29 -11.79
CA ALA A 50 -3.60 -3.98 -11.25
C ALA A 50 -2.41 -3.02 -11.21
N VAL A 51 -1.25 -3.50 -10.74
CA VAL A 51 -0.04 -2.66 -10.68
C VAL A 51 0.49 -2.34 -12.08
N ASN A 52 0.48 -3.32 -12.99
CA ASN A 52 0.85 -3.08 -14.38
C ASN A 52 -0.08 -2.05 -15.05
N ALA A 53 -1.39 -2.12 -14.79
CA ALA A 53 -2.35 -1.16 -15.30
C ALA A 53 -2.14 0.23 -14.70
N LEU A 54 -1.83 0.32 -13.39
CA LEU A 54 -1.49 1.58 -12.73
C LEU A 54 -0.23 2.20 -13.34
N ALA A 55 0.80 1.39 -13.57
CA ALA A 55 2.05 1.83 -14.17
C ALA A 55 1.91 2.30 -15.61
N GLN A 56 1.00 1.72 -16.37
CA GLN A 56 0.66 2.20 -17.71
C GLN A 56 -0.12 3.52 -17.67
N GLY A 57 -0.89 3.74 -16.60
CA GLY A 57 -1.71 4.93 -16.42
C GLY A 57 -1.00 6.13 -15.77
N ILE A 58 0.25 5.98 -15.36
CA ILE A 58 1.06 7.04 -14.72
C ILE A 58 2.40 7.14 -15.46
N GLU A 59 2.89 8.36 -15.66
CA GLU A 59 4.22 8.61 -16.19
C GLU A 59 5.30 8.11 -15.23
N GLY A 60 5.98 7.04 -15.63
CA GLY A 60 7.11 6.48 -14.88
C GLY A 60 7.52 5.13 -15.44
N ASN A 61 8.60 4.59 -14.88
CA ASN A 61 9.03 3.23 -15.15
C ASN A 61 8.53 2.27 -14.06
N PHE A 62 8.29 1.02 -14.47
CA PHE A 62 7.80 -0.03 -13.60
C PHE A 62 8.78 -1.19 -13.60
N HIS A 63 8.96 -1.79 -12.42
CA HIS A 63 9.71 -3.02 -12.29
C HIS A 63 9.00 -4.00 -11.37
N ARG A 64 8.99 -5.27 -11.78
CA ARG A 64 8.53 -6.38 -10.95
C ARG A 64 9.74 -7.13 -10.43
N VAL A 65 9.79 -7.33 -9.11
CA VAL A 65 10.79 -8.15 -8.45
C VAL A 65 10.10 -9.29 -7.73
N GLN A 66 10.49 -10.50 -8.07
CA GLN A 66 10.07 -11.69 -7.35
C GLN A 66 11.04 -11.91 -6.18
N PHE A 67 10.52 -11.95 -4.96
CA PHE A 67 11.35 -12.22 -3.79
C PHE A 67 11.52 -13.73 -3.66
N THR A 68 12.77 -14.17 -3.57
CA THR A 68 13.17 -15.57 -3.47
C THR A 68 14.18 -15.75 -2.34
N PRO A 69 14.36 -16.98 -1.81
CA PRO A 69 15.27 -17.24 -0.69
C PRO A 69 16.74 -16.95 -1.00
N ASP A 70 17.12 -16.97 -2.28
CA ASP A 70 18.47 -16.74 -2.80
C ASP A 70 18.75 -15.29 -3.19
N LEU A 71 17.72 -14.42 -3.19
CA LEU A 71 17.86 -13.02 -3.55
C LEU A 71 18.84 -12.31 -2.59
N LEU A 72 19.73 -11.47 -3.13
CA LEU A 72 20.67 -10.69 -2.34
C LEU A 72 20.22 -9.21 -2.27
N PRO A 73 20.60 -8.47 -1.20
CA PRO A 73 20.30 -7.04 -1.13
C PRO A 73 20.80 -6.24 -2.35
N ALA A 74 21.98 -6.60 -2.88
CA ALA A 74 22.57 -5.97 -4.06
C ALA A 74 21.75 -6.16 -5.33
N ASP A 75 20.95 -7.23 -5.42
CA ASP A 75 20.05 -7.45 -6.56
C ASP A 75 18.88 -6.47 -6.56
N LEU A 76 18.57 -5.85 -5.41
CA LEU A 76 17.57 -4.79 -5.27
C LEU A 76 18.17 -3.39 -5.40
N THR A 77 19.28 -3.16 -4.70
CA THR A 77 19.91 -1.85 -4.59
C THR A 77 20.84 -1.53 -5.75
N GLY A 78 21.31 -2.53 -6.48
CA GLY A 78 22.32 -2.38 -7.52
C GLY A 78 23.73 -2.73 -7.02
N THR A 79 24.65 -2.87 -7.98
CA THR A 79 26.04 -3.27 -7.72
C THR A 79 26.99 -2.59 -8.69
N ASP A 80 28.25 -2.46 -8.27
CA ASP A 80 29.32 -1.98 -9.14
C ASP A 80 29.81 -3.13 -10.03
N ILE A 81 29.73 -2.93 -11.35
CA ILE A 81 30.16 -3.89 -12.35
C ILE A 81 31.47 -3.41 -12.98
N TYR A 82 32.45 -4.30 -13.02
CA TYR A 82 33.71 -4.04 -13.69
C TYR A 82 33.52 -4.07 -15.21
N ARG A 83 33.85 -2.98 -15.91
CA ARG A 83 33.89 -2.90 -17.37
C ARG A 83 35.33 -3.12 -17.87
N PRO A 84 35.64 -4.27 -18.49
CA PRO A 84 36.99 -4.56 -18.96
C PRO A 84 37.48 -3.59 -20.03
N GLU A 85 36.57 -3.01 -20.82
CA GLU A 85 36.89 -2.10 -21.92
C GLU A 85 37.49 -0.78 -21.41
N THR A 86 37.03 -0.30 -20.26
CA THR A 86 37.46 0.97 -19.65
C THR A 86 38.36 0.75 -18.43
N GLY A 87 38.42 -0.48 -17.90
CA GLY A 87 39.14 -0.79 -16.66
C GLY A 87 38.51 -0.14 -15.42
N THR A 88 37.24 0.25 -15.48
CA THR A 88 36.53 0.98 -14.42
C THR A 88 35.37 0.17 -13.85
N PHE A 89 35.07 0.39 -12.57
CA PHE A 89 33.82 -0.06 -11.96
C PHE A 89 32.73 0.97 -12.26
N GLU A 90 31.64 0.53 -12.88
CA GLU A 90 30.45 1.35 -13.12
C GLU A 90 29.27 0.82 -12.32
N PHE A 91 28.57 1.72 -11.66
CA PHE A 91 27.39 1.37 -10.87
C PHE A 91 26.23 0.99 -11.79
N GLN A 92 25.76 -0.24 -11.67
CA GLN A 92 24.52 -0.69 -12.30
C GLN A 92 23.37 -0.55 -11.29
N GLN A 93 22.43 0.33 -11.62
CA GLN A 93 21.23 0.56 -10.83
C GLN A 93 20.39 -0.72 -10.72
N GLY A 94 19.97 -1.03 -9.49
CA GLY A 94 19.01 -2.10 -9.22
C GLY A 94 17.56 -1.71 -9.53
N PRO A 95 16.62 -2.64 -9.37
CA PRO A 95 15.20 -2.43 -9.64
C PRO A 95 14.56 -1.35 -8.75
N LEU A 96 15.12 -1.05 -7.56
CA LEU A 96 14.58 -0.01 -6.68
C LEU A 96 14.70 1.42 -7.24
N PHE A 97 15.47 1.65 -8.31
CA PHE A 97 15.53 2.95 -8.98
C PHE A 97 14.34 3.22 -9.93
N HIS A 98 13.33 2.34 -9.96
CA HIS A 98 12.11 2.56 -10.72
C HIS A 98 11.06 3.36 -9.94
N ASN A 99 10.07 3.92 -10.62
CA ASN A 99 9.02 4.72 -10.01
C ASN A 99 8.01 3.84 -9.28
N LEU A 100 7.63 2.72 -9.91
CA LEU A 100 6.66 1.77 -9.36
C LEU A 100 7.29 0.39 -9.28
N ILE A 101 7.33 -0.16 -8.08
CA ILE A 101 7.92 -1.48 -7.81
C ILE A 101 6.83 -2.41 -7.33
N LEU A 102 6.66 -3.54 -8.01
CA LEU A 102 5.93 -4.70 -7.48
C LEU A 102 6.93 -5.66 -6.84
N ALA A 103 6.92 -5.74 -5.51
CA ALA A 103 7.72 -6.69 -4.74
C ALA A 103 6.85 -7.90 -4.40
N ASP A 104 6.93 -8.95 -5.22
CA ASP A 104 6.10 -10.14 -5.05
C ASP A 104 6.68 -11.09 -3.99
N GLU A 105 5.82 -11.55 -3.09
CA GLU A 105 6.12 -12.55 -2.05
C GLU A 105 7.28 -12.14 -1.14
N ILE A 106 7.23 -10.93 -0.59
CA ILE A 106 8.35 -10.37 0.20
C ILE A 106 8.71 -11.21 1.43
N ASN A 107 7.77 -12.02 1.92
CA ASN A 107 8.00 -12.99 3.00
C ASN A 107 8.89 -14.17 2.59
N ARG A 108 9.21 -14.39 1.32
CA ARG A 108 10.11 -15.48 0.87
C ARG A 108 11.59 -15.13 0.89
N ALA A 109 11.93 -13.83 0.93
CA ALA A 109 13.33 -13.42 0.98
C ALA A 109 13.84 -13.32 2.43
N PRO A 110 15.16 -13.52 2.65
CA PRO A 110 15.76 -13.33 3.97
C PRO A 110 15.57 -11.90 4.52
N ALA A 111 15.58 -11.78 5.85
CA ALA A 111 15.38 -10.49 6.55
C ALA A 111 16.33 -9.36 6.10
N LYS A 112 17.54 -9.69 5.64
CA LYS A 112 18.49 -8.68 5.10
C LYS A 112 17.98 -8.03 3.80
N VAL A 113 17.34 -8.82 2.93
CA VAL A 113 16.77 -8.33 1.66
C VAL A 113 15.54 -7.48 1.93
N GLN A 114 14.67 -7.95 2.82
CA GLN A 114 13.52 -7.18 3.29
C GLN A 114 13.97 -5.85 3.89
N SER A 115 15.02 -5.85 4.71
CA SER A 115 15.56 -4.63 5.32
C SER A 115 16.06 -3.63 4.28
N ALA A 116 16.75 -4.09 3.22
CA ALA A 116 17.22 -3.23 2.14
C ALA A 116 16.06 -2.54 1.39
N LEU A 117 14.98 -3.26 1.10
CA LEU A 117 13.77 -2.68 0.51
C LEU A 117 13.16 -1.61 1.43
N LEU A 118 13.04 -1.90 2.72
CA LEU A 118 12.38 -1.04 3.69
C LEU A 118 13.20 0.20 4.06
N GLU A 119 14.52 0.09 4.01
CA GLU A 119 15.44 1.22 4.15
C GLU A 119 15.28 2.16 2.95
N ALA A 120 15.26 1.64 1.72
CA ALA A 120 15.00 2.42 0.52
C ALA A 120 13.63 3.14 0.57
N MET A 121 12.60 2.46 1.10
CA MET A 121 11.27 3.04 1.33
C MET A 121 11.28 4.19 2.34
N ALA A 122 12.01 4.05 3.45
CA ALA A 122 12.04 5.05 4.50
C ALA A 122 12.92 6.26 4.15
N GLU A 123 14.12 6.00 3.61
CA GLU A 123 15.16 7.01 3.40
C GLU A 123 15.08 7.66 2.01
N ARG A 124 14.32 7.08 1.07
CA ARG A 124 14.19 7.55 -0.32
C ARG A 124 15.55 7.69 -1.04
N GLN A 125 16.54 6.92 -0.61
CA GLN A 125 17.89 6.89 -1.18
C GLN A 125 18.51 5.52 -0.92
N ILE A 126 19.53 5.19 -1.70
CA ILE A 126 20.27 3.93 -1.60
C ILE A 126 21.76 4.25 -1.53
N THR A 127 22.45 3.71 -0.53
CA THR A 127 23.91 3.83 -0.41
C THR A 127 24.57 2.53 -0.85
N VAL A 128 25.47 2.62 -1.83
CA VAL A 128 26.30 1.50 -2.30
C VAL A 128 27.76 1.90 -2.16
N GLY A 129 28.52 1.15 -1.34
CA GLY A 129 29.89 1.49 -0.97
C GLY A 129 29.94 2.82 -0.22
N GLN A 130 30.54 3.84 -0.83
CA GLN A 130 30.65 5.20 -0.27
C GLN A 130 29.76 6.23 -0.97
N LYS A 131 28.97 5.82 -1.97
CA LYS A 131 28.12 6.72 -2.76
C LYS A 131 26.65 6.51 -2.43
N THR A 132 25.94 7.62 -2.23
CA THR A 132 24.50 7.64 -1.99
C THR A 132 23.80 8.14 -3.24
N TYR A 133 22.79 7.41 -3.68
CA TYR A 133 22.01 7.70 -4.87
C TYR A 133 20.55 7.99 -4.45
N PRO A 134 19.99 9.15 -4.79
CA PRO A 134 18.59 9.44 -4.50
C PRO A 134 17.68 8.56 -5.37
N LEU A 135 16.55 8.14 -4.80
CA LEU A 135 15.49 7.49 -5.56
C LEU A 135 14.64 8.54 -6.31
N PRO A 136 13.88 8.12 -7.35
CA PRO A 136 12.97 9.02 -8.02
C PRO A 136 11.94 9.64 -7.06
N GLU A 137 11.54 10.89 -7.33
CA GLU A 137 10.54 11.60 -6.51
C GLU A 137 9.20 10.84 -6.48
N LEU A 138 8.75 10.36 -7.64
CA LEU A 138 7.71 9.35 -7.70
C LEU A 138 8.33 7.99 -7.42
N PHE A 139 8.19 7.50 -6.19
CA PHE A 139 8.62 6.16 -5.80
C PHE A 139 7.54 5.48 -4.94
N MET A 140 7.03 4.34 -5.40
CA MET A 140 5.99 3.57 -4.73
C MET A 140 6.30 2.08 -4.82
N VAL A 141 6.36 1.42 -3.66
CA VAL A 141 6.44 -0.03 -3.54
C VAL A 141 5.05 -0.59 -3.23
N LEU A 142 4.63 -1.57 -4.02
CA LEU A 142 3.56 -2.49 -3.67
C LEU A 142 4.18 -3.85 -3.37
N ALA A 143 4.11 -4.25 -2.11
CA ALA A 143 4.58 -5.55 -1.65
C ALA A 143 3.41 -6.53 -1.56
N THR A 144 3.61 -7.78 -1.99
CA THR A 144 2.63 -8.85 -1.81
C THR A 144 3.14 -9.90 -0.83
N GLN A 145 2.22 -10.51 -0.09
CA GLN A 145 2.48 -11.66 0.76
C GLN A 145 1.43 -12.73 0.51
N ASN A 146 1.87 -13.99 0.52
CA ASN A 146 0.99 -15.15 0.43
C ASN A 146 0.88 -15.80 1.81
N PRO A 147 -0.29 -15.76 2.47
CA PRO A 147 -0.46 -16.28 3.82
C PRO A 147 -0.50 -17.82 3.88
N LEU A 148 -0.70 -18.49 2.74
CA LEU A 148 -0.85 -19.95 2.69
C LEU A 148 0.48 -20.71 2.59
N GLU A 149 1.59 -20.00 2.39
CA GLU A 149 2.90 -20.60 2.16
C GLU A 149 3.61 -20.77 3.52
N GLN A 150 3.83 -22.02 3.94
CA GLN A 150 4.39 -22.34 5.27
C GLN A 150 5.90 -22.69 5.23
N GLU A 151 6.44 -23.00 4.07
CA GLU A 151 7.86 -23.38 3.93
C GLU A 151 8.71 -22.20 3.46
N GLY A 152 9.78 -21.92 4.20
CA GLY A 152 10.79 -20.92 3.80
C GLY A 152 10.32 -19.47 3.89
N THR A 153 9.31 -19.17 4.71
CA THR A 153 8.83 -17.80 4.91
C THR A 153 9.47 -17.13 6.13
N TYR A 154 9.86 -15.88 5.95
CA TYR A 154 10.38 -14.98 6.97
C TYR A 154 9.33 -13.87 7.21
N PRO A 155 8.59 -13.91 8.33
CA PRO A 155 7.63 -12.86 8.64
C PRO A 155 8.35 -11.51 8.80
N LEU A 156 7.68 -10.45 8.35
CA LEU A 156 8.16 -9.09 8.61
C LEU A 156 7.88 -8.77 10.07
N PRO A 157 8.89 -8.31 10.83
CA PRO A 157 8.61 -7.80 12.16
C PRO A 157 7.75 -6.53 12.09
N GLU A 158 7.04 -6.25 13.17
CA GLU A 158 5.97 -5.25 13.24
C GLU A 158 6.50 -3.84 13.00
N ALA A 159 7.74 -3.57 13.43
CA ALA A 159 8.44 -2.32 13.16
C ALA A 159 8.71 -2.10 11.65
N GLN A 160 8.89 -3.17 10.87
CA GLN A 160 8.98 -3.11 9.41
C GLN A 160 7.62 -2.84 8.78
N LEU A 161 6.59 -3.54 9.26
CA LEU A 161 5.22 -3.37 8.76
C LEU A 161 4.73 -1.93 8.88
N ASP A 162 5.04 -1.24 9.98
CA ASP A 162 4.61 0.15 10.22
C ASP A 162 5.08 1.16 9.14
N ARG A 163 6.07 0.79 8.31
CA ARG A 163 6.54 1.59 7.16
C ARG A 163 5.58 1.57 5.96
N PHE A 164 4.68 0.60 5.88
CA PHE A 164 3.63 0.58 4.86
C PHE A 164 2.50 1.52 5.25
N LEU A 165 1.98 2.27 4.26
CA LEU A 165 0.85 3.17 4.47
C LEU A 165 -0.40 2.38 4.83
N MET A 166 -0.69 1.34 4.03
CA MET A 166 -1.81 0.43 4.26
C MET A 166 -1.41 -1.04 4.09
N HIS A 167 -2.14 -1.89 4.81
CA HIS A 167 -2.19 -3.32 4.63
C HIS A 167 -3.57 -3.74 4.10
N LEU A 168 -3.61 -4.19 2.85
CA LEU A 168 -4.82 -4.61 2.16
C LEU A 168 -4.93 -6.15 2.22
N SER A 169 -6.00 -6.64 2.84
CA SER A 169 -6.33 -8.07 2.81
C SER A 169 -7.35 -8.34 1.69
N LEU A 170 -7.00 -9.21 0.75
CA LEU A 170 -7.85 -9.57 -0.39
C LEU A 170 -8.32 -11.02 -0.26
N GLY A 171 -9.64 -11.22 -0.31
CA GLY A 171 -10.27 -12.53 -0.39
C GLY A 171 -10.51 -12.98 -1.83
N TYR A 172 -10.98 -14.23 -2.00
CA TYR A 172 -11.46 -14.69 -3.30
C TYR A 172 -12.70 -13.91 -3.75
N PRO A 173 -12.83 -13.63 -5.06
CA PRO A 173 -14.00 -12.97 -5.59
C PRO A 173 -15.26 -13.81 -5.40
N GLU A 174 -16.41 -13.15 -5.28
CA GLU A 174 -17.70 -13.83 -5.28
C GLU A 174 -18.01 -14.45 -6.66
N ALA A 175 -18.91 -15.43 -6.69
CA ALA A 175 -19.29 -16.14 -7.91
C ALA A 175 -19.79 -15.22 -9.05
N ALA A 176 -20.42 -14.08 -8.72
CA ALA A 176 -20.82 -13.08 -9.71
C ALA A 176 -19.60 -12.45 -10.40
N THR A 177 -18.63 -12.02 -9.60
CA THR A 177 -17.35 -11.48 -10.07
C THR A 177 -16.56 -12.51 -10.87
N GLU A 178 -16.50 -13.77 -10.43
CA GLU A 178 -15.82 -14.83 -11.19
C GLU A 178 -16.41 -15.02 -12.58
N ARG A 179 -17.74 -14.93 -12.72
CA ARG A 179 -18.40 -14.98 -14.04
C ARG A 179 -18.00 -13.80 -14.93
N GLU A 180 -17.85 -12.61 -14.36
CA GLU A 180 -17.35 -11.44 -15.10
C GLU A 180 -15.90 -11.65 -15.55
N ILE A 181 -15.05 -12.19 -14.69
CA ILE A 181 -13.65 -12.53 -15.02
C ILE A 181 -13.60 -13.49 -16.21
N LEU A 182 -14.43 -14.55 -16.20
CA LEU A 182 -14.52 -15.49 -17.32
C LEU A 182 -14.96 -14.82 -18.63
N ARG A 183 -15.87 -13.85 -18.58
CA ARG A 183 -16.35 -13.12 -19.76
C ARG A 183 -15.27 -12.19 -20.32
N LEU A 184 -14.56 -11.48 -19.45
CA LEU A 184 -13.54 -10.53 -19.87
C LEU A 184 -12.30 -11.22 -20.42
N THR A 185 -11.78 -12.27 -19.78
CA THR A 185 -10.65 -13.04 -20.33
C THR A 185 -10.96 -13.60 -21.73
N ARG A 186 -12.22 -14.01 -21.98
CA ARG A 186 -12.68 -14.40 -23.32
C ARG A 186 -12.75 -13.21 -24.27
N GLY A 187 -13.31 -12.09 -23.83
CA GLY A 187 -13.43 -10.86 -24.62
C GLY A 187 -12.08 -10.28 -25.02
N GLU A 188 -11.12 -10.20 -24.11
CA GLU A 188 -9.76 -9.69 -24.39
C GLU A 188 -9.02 -10.53 -25.42
N SER A 189 -9.21 -11.85 -25.36
CA SER A 189 -8.68 -12.78 -26.36
C SER A 189 -9.29 -12.57 -27.75
N LEU A 190 -10.45 -11.91 -27.85
CA LEU A 190 -11.23 -11.74 -29.08
C LEU A 190 -11.18 -10.31 -29.66
N SER A 191 -11.13 -9.26 -28.83
CA SER A 191 -11.32 -7.86 -29.25
C SER A 191 -10.19 -6.89 -28.88
N GLY A 192 -9.11 -7.37 -28.24
CA GLY A 192 -8.02 -6.50 -27.76
C GLY A 192 -8.38 -5.76 -26.47
N SER A 193 -7.36 -5.25 -25.78
CA SER A 193 -7.51 -4.58 -24.48
C SER A 193 -8.18 -3.19 -24.60
N ALA A 194 -8.83 -2.76 -23.51
CA ALA A 194 -9.41 -1.42 -23.42
C ALA A 194 -8.38 -0.33 -23.78
N LYS A 195 -8.83 0.70 -24.52
CA LYS A 195 -7.96 1.80 -24.95
C LYS A 195 -7.47 2.55 -23.72
N MET A 196 -6.14 2.55 -23.52
CA MET A 196 -5.48 3.21 -22.40
C MET A 196 -5.78 4.72 -22.43
N PRO A 197 -6.16 5.35 -21.31
CA PRO A 197 -6.16 6.81 -21.21
C PRO A 197 -4.74 7.36 -21.39
N GLU A 198 -4.59 8.64 -21.75
CA GLU A 198 -3.27 9.28 -21.70
C GLU A 198 -2.71 9.15 -20.27
N PRO A 199 -1.44 8.70 -20.11
CA PRO A 199 -0.84 8.56 -18.80
C PRO A 199 -0.84 9.87 -18.02
N LEU A 200 -1.16 9.80 -16.74
CA LEU A 200 -1.08 10.94 -15.83
C LEU A 200 0.38 11.37 -15.69
N THR A 201 0.70 12.62 -15.99
CA THR A 201 2.08 13.11 -15.87
C THR A 201 2.50 13.22 -14.41
N GLN A 202 3.80 13.14 -14.12
CA GLN A 202 4.30 13.31 -12.75
C GLN A 202 3.94 14.69 -12.19
N GLN A 203 3.97 15.73 -13.03
CA GLN A 203 3.54 17.08 -12.63
C GLN A 203 2.08 17.12 -12.19
N GLN A 204 1.17 16.45 -12.93
CA GLN A 204 -0.25 16.36 -12.57
C GLN A 204 -0.44 15.58 -11.27
N LEU A 205 0.30 14.48 -11.10
CA LEU A 205 0.28 13.69 -9.87
C LEU A 205 0.75 14.52 -8.67
N PHE A 206 1.90 15.19 -8.76
CA PHE A 206 2.44 15.98 -7.66
C PHE A 206 1.56 17.19 -7.32
N GLN A 207 0.92 17.80 -8.31
CA GLN A 207 -0.10 18.82 -8.03
C GLN A 207 -1.30 18.23 -7.29
N ALA A 208 -1.81 17.06 -7.71
CA ALA A 208 -2.91 16.39 -7.01
C ALA A 208 -2.54 16.04 -5.56
N ARG A 209 -1.30 15.62 -5.29
CA ARG A 209 -0.81 15.38 -3.92
C ARG A 209 -0.87 16.65 -3.06
N ARG A 210 -0.53 17.81 -3.63
CA ARG A 210 -0.64 19.10 -2.94
C ARG A 210 -2.10 19.46 -2.68
N ASP A 211 -2.95 19.34 -3.70
CA ASP A 211 -4.40 19.61 -3.58
C ASP A 211 -5.03 18.74 -2.47
N VAL A 212 -4.64 17.47 -2.36
CA VAL A 212 -5.08 16.55 -1.29
C VAL A 212 -4.63 17.03 0.10
N LEU A 213 -3.38 17.49 0.24
CA LEU A 213 -2.86 18.00 1.51
C LEU A 213 -3.53 19.31 1.94
N GLU A 214 -3.91 20.15 0.98
CA GLU A 214 -4.57 21.44 1.22
C GLU A 214 -6.09 21.34 1.47
N MET A 215 -6.67 20.14 1.37
CA MET A 215 -8.09 19.94 1.65
C MET A 215 -8.50 20.44 3.04
N TYR A 216 -9.75 20.84 3.20
CA TYR A 216 -10.24 21.22 4.51
C TYR A 216 -10.44 20.00 5.41
N LEU A 217 -9.91 20.07 6.64
CA LEU A 217 -10.16 19.12 7.72
C LEU A 217 -10.61 19.93 8.93
N ASP A 218 -11.85 19.69 9.36
CA ASP A 218 -12.40 20.34 10.55
C ASP A 218 -11.72 19.80 11.82
N GLU A 219 -11.57 20.66 12.84
CA GLU A 219 -10.95 20.32 14.12
C GLU A 219 -11.63 19.11 14.77
N ALA A 220 -12.95 18.96 14.64
CA ALA A 220 -13.68 17.83 15.19
C ALA A 220 -13.33 16.50 14.51
N VAL A 221 -12.99 16.53 13.21
CA VAL A 221 -12.55 15.33 12.47
C VAL A 221 -11.08 15.03 12.77
N GLU A 222 -10.24 16.05 12.95
CA GLU A 222 -8.86 15.88 13.42
C GLU A 222 -8.83 15.23 14.81
N ASP A 223 -9.65 15.73 15.74
CA ASP A 223 -9.83 15.13 17.06
C ASP A 223 -10.33 13.69 16.95
N TYR A 224 -11.30 13.41 16.09
CA TYR A 224 -11.79 12.05 15.86
C TYR A 224 -10.67 11.10 15.41
N ILE A 225 -9.83 11.50 14.45
CA ILE A 225 -8.63 10.74 14.01
C ILE A 225 -7.71 10.47 15.20
N VAL A 226 -7.43 11.48 16.03
CA VAL A 226 -6.57 11.33 17.21
C VAL A 226 -7.20 10.36 18.22
N GLN A 227 -8.49 10.49 18.52
CA GLN A 227 -9.19 9.62 19.46
C GLN A 227 -9.20 8.16 19.00
N LEU A 228 -9.38 7.88 17.70
CA LEU A 228 -9.26 6.53 17.15
C LEU A 228 -7.88 5.91 17.43
N ILE A 229 -6.80 6.68 17.25
CA ILE A 229 -5.45 6.20 17.53
C ILE A 229 -5.20 6.05 19.04
N ILE A 230 -5.69 6.99 19.86
CA ILE A 230 -5.61 6.89 21.31
C ILE A 230 -6.36 5.67 21.83
N ALA A 231 -7.50 5.30 21.25
CA ALA A 231 -8.23 4.09 21.61
C ALA A 231 -7.41 2.80 21.39
N THR A 232 -6.43 2.80 20.47
CA THR A 232 -5.49 1.67 20.32
C THR A 232 -4.44 1.61 21.44
N ARG A 233 -4.09 2.74 22.07
CA ARG A 233 -3.01 2.83 23.08
C ARG A 233 -3.54 2.85 24.51
N GLU A 234 -4.71 3.44 24.69
CA GLU A 234 -5.41 3.58 25.96
C GLU A 234 -6.82 2.98 25.87
N PRO A 235 -6.95 1.69 25.47
CA PRO A 235 -8.25 1.07 25.20
C PRO A 235 -9.18 1.02 26.41
N SER A 236 -8.63 0.99 27.62
CA SER A 236 -9.40 0.98 28.88
C SER A 236 -10.28 2.22 29.08
N ARG A 237 -9.98 3.34 28.40
CA ARG A 237 -10.82 4.53 28.41
C ARG A 237 -12.14 4.35 27.64
N TYR A 238 -12.18 3.41 26.69
CA TYR A 238 -13.30 3.24 25.75
C TYR A 238 -14.04 1.93 25.99
N ASN A 239 -13.33 0.82 26.18
CA ASN A 239 -13.94 -0.50 26.38
C ASN A 239 -12.97 -1.46 27.11
N GLN A 240 -13.48 -2.20 28.10
CA GLN A 240 -12.68 -3.13 28.89
C GLN A 240 -12.19 -4.35 28.08
N ALA A 241 -12.98 -4.83 27.12
CA ALA A 241 -12.59 -5.93 26.23
C ALA A 241 -11.44 -5.52 25.31
N LEU A 242 -11.47 -4.31 24.76
CA LEU A 242 -10.33 -3.76 24.00
C LEU A 242 -9.03 -3.76 24.83
N ALA A 243 -9.12 -3.45 26.12
CA ALA A 243 -7.96 -3.46 27.01
C ALA A 243 -7.40 -4.85 27.27
N SER A 244 -8.23 -5.90 27.20
CA SER A 244 -7.75 -7.28 27.22
C SER A 244 -7.22 -7.76 25.86
N TRP A 245 -7.71 -7.20 24.76
CA TRP A 245 -7.38 -7.65 23.42
C TRP A 245 -6.11 -7.04 22.85
N ILE A 246 -5.83 -5.77 23.13
CA ILE A 246 -4.69 -5.06 22.56
C ILE A 246 -3.47 -5.21 23.46
N GLY A 247 -2.42 -5.85 22.95
CA GLY A 247 -1.11 -5.92 23.59
C GLY A 247 -0.27 -4.67 23.31
N TYR A 248 -0.32 -4.14 22.08
CA TYR A 248 0.37 -2.92 21.70
C TYR A 248 -0.41 -2.13 20.63
N GLY A 249 -0.55 -0.82 20.85
CA GLY A 249 -1.30 0.09 19.98
C GLY A 249 -0.49 0.68 18.83
N ALA A 250 -1.16 1.43 17.96
CA ALA A 250 -0.58 1.96 16.74
C ALA A 250 0.38 3.14 16.98
N SER A 251 1.40 3.32 16.14
CA SER A 251 2.39 4.41 16.24
C SER A 251 1.83 5.76 15.77
N PRO A 252 2.49 6.91 16.03
CA PRO A 252 2.05 8.21 15.50
C PRO A 252 2.03 8.28 13.97
N ARG A 253 2.73 7.36 13.29
CA ARG A 253 2.63 7.22 11.83
C ARG A 253 1.23 6.81 11.40
N ALA A 254 0.50 6.08 12.24
CA ALA A 254 -0.89 5.72 11.98
C ALA A 254 -1.78 6.97 11.88
N THR A 255 -1.58 7.95 12.75
CA THR A 255 -2.34 9.22 12.74
C THR A 255 -2.13 9.95 11.42
N ILE A 256 -0.87 10.14 11.01
CA ILE A 256 -0.51 10.84 9.76
C ILE A 256 -1.00 10.06 8.53
N ALA A 257 -0.84 8.73 8.55
CA ALA A 257 -1.30 7.87 7.47
C ALA A 257 -2.82 7.92 7.33
N LEU A 258 -3.56 7.88 8.44
CA LEU A 258 -5.01 7.89 8.45
C LEU A 258 -5.55 9.21 7.89
N GLU A 259 -5.00 10.34 8.33
CA GLU A 259 -5.35 11.67 7.83
C GLU A 259 -5.10 11.78 6.31
N ARG A 260 -3.90 11.43 5.83
CA ARG A 260 -3.56 11.48 4.40
C ARG A 260 -4.46 10.60 3.55
N CYS A 261 -4.77 9.40 4.04
CA CYS A 261 -5.65 8.46 3.34
C CYS A 261 -7.09 8.96 3.31
N ALA A 262 -7.59 9.55 4.40
CA ALA A 262 -8.93 10.13 4.48
C ALA A 262 -9.08 11.31 3.51
N ARG A 263 -8.09 12.22 3.47
CA ARG A 263 -8.03 13.32 2.49
C ARG A 263 -8.04 12.81 1.06
N ALA A 264 -7.15 11.86 0.72
CA ALA A 264 -7.10 11.28 -0.62
C ALA A 264 -8.40 10.56 -0.98
N ASN A 265 -9.05 9.88 -0.02
CA ASN A 265 -10.36 9.29 -0.21
C ASN A 265 -11.42 10.36 -0.53
N ALA A 266 -11.51 11.43 0.27
CA ALA A 266 -12.45 12.53 0.05
C ALA A 266 -12.24 13.21 -1.32
N TRP A 267 -10.98 13.47 -1.67
CA TRP A 267 -10.58 14.07 -2.96
C TRP A 267 -11.02 13.23 -4.16
N LEU A 268 -10.87 11.90 -4.08
CA LEU A 268 -11.33 10.98 -5.14
C LEU A 268 -12.85 10.98 -5.31
N HIS A 269 -13.61 11.39 -4.29
CA HIS A 269 -15.06 11.64 -4.40
C HIS A 269 -15.39 13.07 -4.82
N GLU A 270 -14.41 13.84 -5.31
CA GLU A 270 -14.56 15.23 -5.77
C GLU A 270 -15.10 16.19 -4.69
N ARG A 271 -14.78 15.90 -3.42
CA ARG A 271 -15.05 16.80 -2.29
C ARG A 271 -13.81 17.65 -1.96
N ASP A 272 -14.05 18.79 -1.35
CA ASP A 272 -13.06 19.75 -0.84
C ASP A 272 -12.88 19.70 0.69
N TYR A 273 -13.65 18.84 1.37
CA TYR A 273 -13.57 18.59 2.81
C TYR A 273 -13.61 17.08 3.14
N VAL A 274 -12.99 16.72 4.26
CA VAL A 274 -12.97 15.35 4.82
C VAL A 274 -14.15 15.16 5.78
N THR A 275 -14.79 13.99 5.73
CA THR A 275 -15.83 13.59 6.70
C THR A 275 -15.36 12.43 7.58
N PRO A 276 -16.01 12.16 8.72
CA PRO A 276 -15.73 10.98 9.53
C PRO A 276 -15.83 9.66 8.75
N ASP A 277 -16.78 9.57 7.80
CA ASP A 277 -16.92 8.41 6.91
C ASP A 277 -15.66 8.14 6.07
N ASP A 278 -14.92 9.19 5.67
CA ASP A 278 -13.66 9.02 4.95
C ASP A 278 -12.59 8.36 5.80
N VAL A 279 -12.53 8.76 7.08
CA VAL A 279 -11.61 8.22 8.07
C VAL A 279 -11.91 6.75 8.30
N THR A 280 -13.18 6.42 8.56
CA THR A 280 -13.62 5.04 8.80
C THR A 280 -13.42 4.15 7.57
N ALA A 281 -13.63 4.68 6.36
CA ALA A 281 -13.47 3.90 5.12
C ALA A 281 -12.04 3.41 4.87
N VAL A 282 -11.02 4.11 5.39
CA VAL A 282 -9.61 3.71 5.27
C VAL A 282 -9.04 3.13 6.57
N PHE A 283 -9.78 3.20 7.67
CA PHE A 283 -9.30 2.88 9.02
C PHE A 283 -8.69 1.48 9.12
N HIS A 284 -9.42 0.44 8.71
CA HIS A 284 -8.92 -0.93 8.75
C HIS A 284 -7.63 -1.11 7.96
N ASN A 285 -7.58 -0.57 6.74
CA ASN A 285 -6.44 -0.71 5.86
C ASN A 285 -5.20 0.00 6.41
N VAL A 286 -5.37 1.11 7.13
CA VAL A 286 -4.24 1.83 7.74
C VAL A 286 -3.81 1.17 9.05
N LEU A 287 -4.72 0.60 9.84
CA LEU A 287 -4.39 0.14 11.21
C LEU A 287 -4.10 -1.35 11.34
N ARG A 288 -4.54 -2.20 10.40
CA ARG A 288 -4.46 -3.67 10.52
C ARG A 288 -3.07 -4.21 10.86
N HIS A 289 -2.02 -3.61 10.31
CA HIS A 289 -0.64 -4.03 10.53
C HIS A 289 0.09 -3.25 11.63
N ARG A 290 -0.64 -2.42 12.39
CA ARG A 290 -0.12 -1.52 13.43
C ARG A 290 -0.61 -1.84 14.84
N ILE A 291 -1.44 -2.88 14.99
CA ILE A 291 -1.94 -3.35 16.28
C ILE A 291 -1.41 -4.75 16.53
N ILE A 292 -0.89 -4.95 17.74
CA ILE A 292 -0.46 -6.27 18.21
C ILE A 292 -1.49 -6.75 19.22
N LEU A 293 -2.05 -7.93 18.98
CA LEU A 293 -2.99 -8.56 19.89
C LEU A 293 -2.28 -9.14 21.10
N SER A 294 -3.01 -9.26 22.22
CA SER A 294 -2.55 -10.03 23.36
C SER A 294 -2.65 -11.52 23.06
N TYR A 295 -1.78 -12.32 23.68
CA TYR A 295 -1.81 -13.78 23.54
C TYR A 295 -3.20 -14.37 23.89
N GLN A 296 -3.87 -13.78 24.89
CA GLN A 296 -5.22 -14.21 25.28
C GLN A 296 -6.23 -13.95 24.16
N ALA A 297 -6.16 -12.79 23.50
CA ALA A 297 -7.06 -12.45 22.40
C ALA A 297 -6.90 -13.41 21.21
N GLU A 298 -5.64 -13.73 20.86
CA GLU A 298 -5.33 -14.70 19.81
C GLU A 298 -5.87 -16.09 20.16
N ALA A 299 -5.71 -16.52 21.41
CA ALA A 299 -6.24 -17.79 21.90
C ALA A 299 -7.78 -17.85 21.87
N ASP A 300 -8.43 -16.71 22.11
CA ASP A 300 -9.89 -16.56 22.05
C ASP A 300 -10.42 -16.38 20.62
N GLY A 301 -9.54 -16.40 19.61
CA GLY A 301 -9.91 -16.28 18.19
C GLY A 301 -10.30 -14.86 17.77
N ILE A 302 -9.97 -13.84 18.57
CA ILE A 302 -10.17 -12.44 18.22
C ILE A 302 -9.18 -12.07 17.12
N ASN A 303 -9.69 -11.50 16.03
CA ASN A 303 -8.86 -10.98 14.95
C ASN A 303 -8.76 -9.45 15.02
N ILE A 304 -7.80 -8.89 14.28
CA ILE A 304 -7.53 -7.46 14.29
C ILE A 304 -8.72 -6.66 13.74
N ASP A 305 -9.41 -7.14 12.70
CA ASP A 305 -10.55 -6.44 12.14
C ASP A 305 -11.68 -6.28 13.17
N HIS A 306 -11.94 -7.28 14.02
CA HIS A 306 -12.90 -7.21 15.12
C HIS A 306 -12.53 -6.15 16.17
N VAL A 307 -11.23 -6.04 16.48
CA VAL A 307 -10.72 -4.99 17.38
C VAL A 307 -10.95 -3.61 16.78
N LEU A 308 -10.68 -3.45 15.48
CA LEU A 308 -10.86 -2.18 14.77
C LEU A 308 -12.33 -1.78 14.65
N ASP A 309 -13.22 -2.73 14.36
CA ASP A 309 -14.67 -2.51 14.37
C ASP A 309 -15.13 -2.02 15.75
N THR A 310 -14.69 -2.70 16.81
CA THR A 310 -15.02 -2.33 18.19
C THR A 310 -14.52 -0.93 18.55
N ILE A 311 -13.33 -0.53 18.07
CA ILE A 311 -12.81 0.83 18.27
C ILE A 311 -13.73 1.86 17.59
N VAL A 312 -14.09 1.65 16.33
CA VAL A 312 -14.96 2.56 15.57
C VAL A 312 -16.33 2.71 16.24
N GLU A 313 -16.87 1.62 16.81
CA GLU A 313 -18.16 1.64 17.53
C GLU A 313 -18.11 2.44 18.85
N HIS A 314 -16.97 2.44 19.55
CA HIS A 314 -16.84 3.03 20.89
C HIS A 314 -16.24 4.44 20.89
N VAL A 315 -15.57 4.86 19.82
CA VAL A 315 -15.08 6.22 19.65
C VAL A 315 -16.19 7.05 18.99
N PRO A 316 -16.78 8.04 19.68
CA PRO A 316 -17.88 8.82 19.12
C PRO A 316 -17.41 9.64 17.92
N ALA A 317 -18.13 9.54 16.81
CA ALA A 317 -17.97 10.44 15.68
C ALA A 317 -18.50 11.85 16.03
N PRO A 318 -17.92 12.91 15.44
CA PRO A 318 -18.27 14.30 15.72
C PRO A 318 -19.66 14.71 15.21
#